data_AF-A0A7W6BXI9-F1
#
_entry.id   AF-A0A7W6BXI9-F1
#
_cell.length_a   1.000
_cell.length_b   1.000
_cell.length_c   1.000
_cell.angle_alpha   90.00
_cell.angle_beta   90.00
_cell.angle_gamma   90.00
#
_symmetry.space_group_name_H-M   'P 1'
#
loop_
_entity.id
_entity.type
_entity.pdbx_description
1 polymer ?
#
loop_
_entity_poly.entity_id
_entity_poly.type
_entity_poly.pdbx_seq_one_letter_code
_entity_poly.pdbx_strand_id
1 'polypeptide(L)'
;MTGARTATLADDILGVLRVRNSAGGMTYYVANVLRSTPRDRDTHTRRPGISTATVRRELERLEKAGKVKRVQTVYQRMICWALA
;
A
#
# COMPACT_ATOMS: atom_id res chain seq x y z
N MET A 1 -27.60 4.21 -12.26
CA MET A 1 -26.65 3.14 -12.65
C MET A 1 -25.30 3.46 -12.02
N THR A 2 -25.04 2.94 -10.82
CA THR A 2 -23.77 3.18 -10.11
C THR A 2 -22.76 2.14 -10.58
N GLY A 3 -21.92 2.49 -11.56
CA GLY A 3 -20.85 1.62 -12.01
C GLY A 3 -19.88 1.38 -10.86
N ALA A 4 -19.71 0.12 -10.45
CA ALA A 4 -18.74 -0.24 -9.42
C ALA A 4 -17.33 0.15 -9.90
N ARG A 5 -16.74 1.20 -9.32
CA ARG A 5 -15.32 1.51 -9.54
C ARG A 5 -14.50 0.33 -9.06
N THR A 6 -13.83 -0.36 -9.96
CA THR A 6 -12.82 -1.35 -9.60
C THR A 6 -11.74 -0.67 -8.77
N ALA A 7 -11.46 -1.19 -7.58
CA ALA A 7 -10.40 -0.66 -6.73
C ALA A 7 -9.05 -0.76 -7.45
N THR A 8 -8.32 0.36 -7.47
CA THR A 8 -7.00 0.44 -8.09
C THR A 8 -5.92 -0.07 -7.14
N LEU A 9 -4.70 -0.33 -7.65
CA LEU A 9 -3.58 -0.67 -6.79
C LEU A 9 -3.28 0.43 -5.76
N ALA A 10 -3.47 1.70 -6.14
CA ALA A 10 -3.35 2.83 -5.23
C ALA A 10 -4.35 2.73 -4.07
N ASP A 11 -5.62 2.42 -4.36
CA ASP A 11 -6.66 2.30 -3.34
C ASP A 11 -6.33 1.18 -2.36
N ASP A 12 -5.83 0.04 -2.86
CA ASP A 12 -5.44 -1.10 -2.02
C ASP A 12 -4.22 -0.77 -1.14
N ILE A 13 -3.20 -0.11 -1.70
CA ILE A 13 -2.01 0.34 -0.94
C ILE A 13 -2.42 1.29 0.18
N LEU A 14 -3.28 2.27 -0.12
CA LEU A 14 -3.77 3.21 0.89
C LEU A 14 -4.61 2.50 1.95
N GLY A 15 -5.42 1.51 1.56
CA GLY A 15 -6.15 0.65 2.49
C GLY A 15 -5.22 -0.09 3.46
N VAL A 16 -4.15 -0.70 2.95
CA VAL A 16 -3.15 -1.38 3.78
C VAL A 16 -2.48 -0.41 4.75
N LEU A 17 -2.08 0.78 4.28
CA LEU A 17 -1.43 1.78 5.14
C LEU A 17 -2.37 2.31 6.24
N ARG A 18 -3.66 2.48 5.94
CA ARG A 18 -4.67 2.90 6.93
C ARG A 18 -4.87 1.88 8.04
N VAL A 19 -5.00 0.61 7.69
CA VAL A 19 -5.42 -0.44 8.65
C VAL A 19 -4.24 -1.01 9.42
N ARG A 20 -3.08 -1.18 8.76
CA ARG A 20 -1.99 -2.01 9.31
C ARG A 20 -0.67 -1.28 9.48
N ASN A 21 -0.61 0.02 9.16
CA ASN A 21 0.67 0.71 9.03
C ASN A 21 0.58 2.23 9.27
N SER A 22 -0.25 2.65 10.22
CA SER A 22 -0.49 4.07 10.52
C SER A 22 0.79 4.82 10.95
N ALA A 23 1.72 4.15 11.63
CA ALA A 23 3.05 4.69 11.98
C ALA A 23 4.10 4.58 10.87
N GLY A 24 3.72 3.97 9.74
CA GLY A 24 4.55 3.77 8.57
C GLY A 24 5.23 2.41 8.50
N GLY A 25 5.41 1.88 7.29
CA GLY A 25 6.11 0.62 7.14
C GLY A 25 6.55 0.26 5.73
N MET A 26 7.23 -0.87 5.66
CA MET A 26 8.11 -1.19 4.54
C MET A 26 7.34 -1.58 3.29
N THR A 27 7.90 -1.26 2.12
CA THR A 27 7.36 -1.73 0.83
C THR A 27 7.16 -3.25 0.79
N TYR A 28 8.09 -4.02 1.37
CA TYR A 28 7.96 -5.47 1.47
C TYR A 28 6.72 -5.90 2.25
N TYR A 29 6.46 -5.27 3.39
CA TYR A 29 5.30 -5.55 4.22
C TYR A 29 4.01 -5.27 3.45
N VAL A 30 3.90 -4.10 2.82
CA VAL A 30 2.74 -3.72 2.00
C VAL A 30 2.52 -4.75 0.88
N ALA A 31 3.57 -5.13 0.15
CA ALA A 31 3.48 -6.13 -0.90
C ALA A 31 3.03 -7.50 -0.37
N ASN A 32 3.55 -7.91 0.79
CA ASN A 32 3.18 -9.19 1.39
C ASN A 32 1.71 -9.20 1.84
N VAL A 33 1.22 -8.11 2.43
CA VAL A 33 -0.20 -7.97 2.77
C VAL A 33 -1.06 -8.09 1.52
N LEU A 34 -0.76 -7.32 0.46
CA LEU A 34 -1.51 -7.36 -0.81
C LEU A 34 -1.55 -8.76 -1.47
N ARG A 35 -0.50 -9.58 -1.29
CA ARG A 35 -0.47 -10.99 -1.76
C ARG A 35 -1.31 -11.92 -0.89
N SER A 36 -1.35 -11.66 0.41
CA SER A 36 -1.79 -12.61 1.42
C SER A 36 -3.23 -12.43 1.85
N THR A 37 -3.85 -11.27 1.67
CA THR A 37 -5.22 -11.00 2.15
C THR A 37 -6.31 -11.63 1.25
N PRO A 38 -7.18 -12.51 1.79
CA PRO A 38 -8.48 -12.82 1.22
C PRO A 38 -9.58 -12.06 1.99
N ARG A 39 -10.41 -11.31 1.24
CA ARG A 39 -11.81 -10.89 1.48
C ARG A 39 -12.26 -10.85 2.95
N ASP A 40 -11.97 -9.76 3.66
CA ASP A 40 -12.94 -9.25 4.62
C ASP A 40 -13.62 -8.00 4.02
N ARG A 41 -14.91 -7.84 4.31
CA ARG A 41 -15.99 -7.42 3.39
C ARG A 41 -15.89 -6.07 2.66
N ASP A 42 -14.87 -5.24 2.90
CA ASP A 42 -14.81 -3.86 2.40
C ASP A 42 -13.55 -3.48 1.62
N THR A 43 -12.56 -4.37 1.47
CA THR A 43 -11.33 -4.03 0.72
C THR A 43 -11.03 -5.02 -0.38
N HIS A 44 -11.08 -4.52 -1.61
CA HIS A 44 -11.04 -5.30 -2.83
C HIS A 44 -9.67 -5.94 -3.07
N THR A 45 -9.71 -7.15 -3.63
CA THR A 45 -8.64 -7.79 -4.42
C THR A 45 -7.32 -8.15 -3.73
N ARG A 46 -7.19 -9.45 -3.43
CA ARG A 46 -5.90 -10.15 -3.36
C ARG A 46 -5.16 -9.93 -4.69
N ARG A 47 -3.89 -9.52 -4.65
CA ARG A 47 -3.03 -9.39 -5.84
C ARG A 47 -1.95 -10.46 -5.81
N PRO A 48 -2.31 -11.75 -6.07
CA PRO A 48 -1.32 -12.81 -6.13
C PRO A 48 -0.26 -12.49 -7.18
N GLY A 49 1.01 -12.66 -6.83
CA GLY A 49 2.12 -12.38 -7.74
C GLY A 49 2.52 -10.91 -7.89
N ILE A 50 1.91 -9.96 -7.16
CA ILE A 50 2.36 -8.55 -7.25
C ILE A 50 3.81 -8.43 -6.77
N SER A 51 4.67 -7.86 -7.63
CA SER A 51 6.07 -7.68 -7.31
C SER A 51 6.27 -6.54 -6.32
N THR A 52 7.27 -6.65 -5.45
CA THR A 52 7.64 -5.58 -4.52
C THR A 52 8.07 -4.32 -5.29
N ALA A 53 8.66 -4.48 -6.47
CA ALA A 53 9.03 -3.36 -7.35
C ALA A 53 7.80 -2.59 -7.87
N THR A 54 6.74 -3.30 -8.25
CA THR A 54 5.47 -2.68 -8.68
C THR A 54 4.85 -1.85 -7.56
N VAL A 55 4.81 -2.41 -6.34
CA VAL A 55 4.30 -1.69 -5.15
C VAL A 55 5.16 -0.46 -4.85
N ARG A 56 6.49 -0.58 -4.96
CA ARG A 56 7.41 0.56 -4.77
C ARG A 56 7.11 1.70 -5.74
N ARG A 57 7.01 1.41 -7.04
CA ARG A 57 6.75 2.43 -8.07
C ARG A 57 5.42 3.15 -7.81
N GLU A 58 4.41 2.41 -7.36
CA GLU A 58 3.12 3.01 -7.03
C GLU A 58 3.16 3.86 -5.76
N LEU A 59 3.92 3.44 -4.73
CA LEU A 59 4.18 4.26 -3.55
C LEU A 59 4.92 5.57 -3.90
N GLU A 60 5.91 5.51 -4.80
CA GLU A 60 6.62 6.69 -5.31
C GLU A 60 5.67 7.62 -6.09
N ARG A 61 4.72 7.07 -6.86
CA ARG A 61 3.69 7.84 -7.55
C ARG A 61 2.73 8.51 -6.55
N LEU A 62 2.31 7.79 -5.51
CA LEU A 62 1.43 8.29 -4.47
C LEU A 62 2.10 9.37 -3.61
N GLU A 63 3.40 9.27 -3.40
CA GLU A 63 4.18 10.29 -2.71
C GLU A 63 4.25 11.58 -3.52
N LYS A 64 4.53 11.49 -4.83
CA LYS A 64 4.46 12.65 -5.73
C LYS A 64 3.07 13.29 -5.75
N ALA A 65 2.03 12.50 -5.55
CA ALA A 65 0.65 12.96 -5.44
C ALA A 65 0.26 13.44 -4.02
N GLY A 66 1.21 13.47 -3.07
CA GLY A 66 0.99 13.93 -1.70
C GLY A 66 0.09 13.02 -0.85
N LYS A 67 -0.05 11.74 -1.20
CA LYS A 67 -0.90 10.78 -0.47
C LYS A 67 -0.17 9.97 0.59
N VAL A 68 1.13 9.77 0.40
CA VAL A 68 2.02 9.07 1.32
C VAL A 68 3.33 9.84 1.43
N LYS A 69 4.11 9.55 2.47
CA LYS A 69 5.47 10.09 2.65
C LYS A 69 6.43 8.97 3.04
N ARG A 70 7.69 9.09 2.60
CA ARG A 70 8.76 8.27 3.16
C ARG A 70 8.99 8.66 4.62
N VAL A 71 9.12 7.66 5.47
CA VAL A 71 9.41 7.80 6.90
C VAL A 71 10.71 7.05 7.20
N GLN A 72 11.62 7.74 7.86
CA GLN A 72 12.84 7.13 8.38
C GLN A 72 12.48 6.26 9.59
N THR A 73 12.97 5.03 9.61
CA THR A 73 12.86 4.19 10.81
C THR A 73 14.11 4.32 11.66
N VAL A 74 13.99 3.98 12.95
CA VAL A 74 15.12 3.84 13.89
C VAL A 74 16.21 2.87 13.40
N TYR A 75 15.85 1.95 12.49
CA TYR A 75 16.80 1.01 11.88
C TYR A 75 17.53 1.59 10.66
N GLN A 76 17.29 2.87 10.31
CA GLN A 76 17.92 3.77 9.33
C GLN A 76 18.16 3.27 7.89
N ARG A 77 18.13 1.96 7.64
CA ARG A 77 18.46 1.33 6.36
C ARG A 77 17.24 1.06 5.47
N MET A 78 16.04 1.11 6.04
CA MET A 78 14.82 0.76 5.32
C MET A 78 13.89 1.96 5.14
N ILE A 79 13.48 2.20 3.90
CA ILE A 79 12.46 3.19 3.56
C ILE A 79 11.10 2.62 3.98
N CYS A 80 10.46 3.29 4.94
CA CYS A 80 9.08 3.05 5.30
C CYS A 80 8.17 4.11 4.69
N TRP A 81 6.89 3.80 4.61
CA TRP A 81 5.86 4.65 4.01
C TRP A 81 4.73 4.83 4.99
N ALA A 82 4.37 6.08 5.27
CA ALA A 82 3.18 6.43 6.04
C ALA A 82 2.23 7.25 5.17
N LEU A 83 0.98 7.36 5.61
CA LEU A 83 0.06 8.34 5.05
C LEU A 83 0.63 9.76 5.27
N ALA A 84 0.44 10.63 4.27
CA ALA A 84 0.94 12.00 4.31
C ALA A 84 0.26 12.81 5.42
#